data_AF-A0A952JN48-F1
#
_entry.id   AF-A0A952JN48-F1
#
_cell.length_a   1.000
_cell.length_b   1.000
_cell.length_c   1.000
_cell.angle_alpha   90.00
_cell.angle_beta   90.00
_cell.angle_gamma   90.00
#
_symmetry.space_group_name_H-M   'P 1'
#
loop_
_entity.id
_entity.type
_entity.pdbx_description
1 polymer ?
#
loop_
_entity_poly.entity_id
_entity_poly.type
_entity_poly.pdbx_seq_one_letter_code
_entity_poly.pdbx_strand_id
1 'polypeptide(L)'
;MENKDYILNELMELSKIVASINKVNVFTVPDGYFSFLPDDIMLGIKTENGLAVSTTASTADGLPSGYFDSLADNIMQKIQAGQTETSLEEIKALSPMLYNIQNKNVFDVPVGYFNNTATEIMEKARPKAKLVHIQKRSSTFFKYAVAAVFTGAMAMAVFKFTGNSNKNLLPEYVKTGMQINDVDGELSKISDADIVKYLEETGTDVKAAIVANSIDNNELPSQDDYLQDEKALDKYLNSINIDDLTN
;
A
#
# COMPACT_ATOMS: atom_id res chain seq x y z
N MET A 1 52.02 14.62 0.94
CA MET A 1 51.85 13.49 1.88
C MET A 1 51.50 13.99 3.28
N GLU A 2 52.19 15.02 3.80
CA GLU A 2 51.99 15.59 5.14
C GLU A 2 50.55 15.95 5.52
N ASN A 3 49.74 16.45 4.58
CA ASN A 3 48.36 16.86 4.86
C ASN A 3 47.42 15.67 5.15
N LYS A 4 47.74 14.47 4.66
CA LYS A 4 46.95 13.25 4.92
C LYS A 4 47.17 12.76 6.36
N ASP A 5 48.40 12.83 6.82
CA ASP A 5 48.78 12.36 8.16
C ASP A 5 48.25 13.29 9.24
N TYR A 6 48.19 14.61 8.97
CA TYR A 6 47.53 15.58 9.84
C TYR A 6 46.04 15.27 10.04
N ILE A 7 45.30 15.07 8.95
CA ILE A 7 43.85 14.77 9.01
C ILE A 7 43.57 13.45 9.74
N LEU A 8 44.42 12.43 9.56
CA LEU A 8 44.26 11.15 10.27
C LEU A 8 44.50 11.29 11.78
N ASN A 9 45.49 12.09 12.19
CA ASN A 9 45.76 12.34 13.60
C ASN A 9 44.64 13.14 14.27
N GLU A 10 44.14 14.19 13.60
CA GLU A 10 43.00 14.98 14.07
C GLU A 10 41.74 14.11 14.20
N LEU A 11 41.44 13.27 13.20
CA LEU A 11 40.32 12.33 13.26
C LEU A 11 40.47 11.30 14.38
N MET A 12 41.68 10.83 14.67
CA MET A 12 41.92 9.86 15.75
C MET A 12 41.70 10.49 17.13
N GLU A 13 42.01 11.77 17.29
CA GLU A 13 41.73 12.55 18.50
C GLU A 13 40.23 12.81 18.69
N LEU A 14 39.51 13.12 17.61
CA LEU A 14 38.07 13.40 17.66
C LEU A 14 37.22 12.12 17.77
N SER A 15 37.57 11.05 17.04
CA SER A 15 36.86 9.78 17.05
C SER A 15 37.71 8.62 16.53
N LYS A 16 38.20 7.79 17.45
CA LYS A 16 38.95 6.56 17.15
C LYS A 16 38.18 5.59 16.23
N ILE A 17 36.85 5.57 16.34
CA ILE A 17 36.00 4.70 15.50
C ILE A 17 36.04 5.17 14.06
N VAL A 18 35.83 6.47 13.81
CA VAL A 18 35.81 7.03 12.44
C VAL A 18 37.20 6.98 11.81
N ALA A 19 38.26 7.24 12.58
CA ALA A 19 39.64 7.13 12.11
C ALA A 19 40.03 5.69 11.71
N SER A 20 39.34 4.68 12.25
CA SER A 20 39.57 3.27 11.92
C SER A 20 38.79 2.79 10.68
N ILE A 21 37.91 3.62 10.11
CA ILE A 21 37.16 3.26 8.90
C ILE A 21 38.07 3.42 7.68
N ASN A 22 38.18 2.36 6.89
CA ASN A 22 38.96 2.40 5.65
C ASN A 22 38.34 3.39 4.65
N LYS A 23 39.18 4.21 4.01
CA LYS A 23 38.77 5.11 2.93
C LYS A 23 38.50 4.31 1.65
N VAL A 24 37.35 3.65 1.61
CA VAL A 24 36.86 2.87 0.45
C VAL A 24 35.72 3.65 -0.20
N ASN A 25 35.73 3.74 -1.52
CA ASN A 25 34.57 4.28 -2.24
C ASN A 25 33.44 3.24 -2.17
N VAL A 26 32.35 3.58 -1.47
CA VAL A 26 31.16 2.73 -1.34
C VAL A 26 30.17 2.93 -2.50
N PHE A 27 30.41 3.91 -3.36
CA PHE A 27 29.58 4.14 -4.54
C PHE A 27 30.11 3.33 -5.70
N THR A 28 29.35 2.30 -6.07
CA THR A 28 29.58 1.51 -7.28
C THR A 28 28.35 1.61 -8.17
N VAL A 29 28.57 1.63 -9.47
CA VAL A 29 27.47 1.50 -10.45
C VAL A 29 27.46 0.06 -10.96
N PRO A 30 26.28 -0.51 -11.27
CA PRO A 30 26.21 -1.81 -11.94
C PRO A 30 26.93 -1.81 -13.29
N ASP A 31 27.41 -2.97 -13.70
CA ASP A 31 27.99 -3.13 -15.03
C ASP A 31 26.99 -2.72 -16.11
N GLY A 32 27.43 -1.86 -17.04
CA GLY A 32 26.59 -1.34 -18.12
C GLY A 32 25.68 -0.17 -17.75
N TYR A 33 25.69 0.34 -16.50
CA TYR A 33 24.87 1.50 -16.10
C TYR A 33 24.98 2.68 -17.08
N PHE A 34 26.19 3.09 -17.44
CA PHE A 34 26.40 4.20 -18.37
C PHE A 34 26.12 3.84 -19.83
N SER A 35 26.06 2.56 -20.18
CA SER A 35 25.73 2.10 -21.53
C SER A 35 24.23 2.19 -21.81
N PHE A 36 23.39 1.92 -20.79
CA PHE A 36 21.92 2.01 -20.91
C PHE A 36 21.37 3.39 -20.52
N LEU A 37 22.14 4.19 -19.78
CA LEU A 37 21.74 5.53 -19.33
C LEU A 37 21.16 6.43 -20.46
N PRO A 38 21.72 6.50 -21.69
CA PRO A 38 21.14 7.33 -22.74
C PRO A 38 19.74 6.88 -23.16
N ASP A 39 19.53 5.57 -23.24
CA ASP A 39 18.24 4.98 -23.61
C ASP A 39 17.21 5.17 -22.50
N ASP A 40 17.61 5.01 -21.23
CA ASP A 40 16.76 5.25 -20.06
C ASP A 40 16.34 6.73 -19.96
N ILE A 41 17.26 7.65 -20.22
CA ILE A 41 16.96 9.10 -20.28
C ILE A 41 15.98 9.38 -21.43
N MET A 42 16.22 8.82 -22.62
CA MET A 42 15.32 8.99 -23.77
C MET A 42 13.92 8.42 -23.49
N LEU A 43 13.84 7.29 -22.80
CA LEU A 43 12.59 6.69 -22.35
C LEU A 43 11.88 7.61 -21.36
N GLY A 44 12.58 8.09 -20.32
CA GLY A 44 12.04 9.03 -19.34
C GLY A 44 11.52 10.33 -19.95
N ILE A 45 12.23 10.90 -20.92
CA ILE A 45 11.78 12.09 -21.67
C ILE A 45 10.47 11.81 -22.40
N LYS A 46 10.30 10.62 -22.99
CA LYS A 46 9.08 10.24 -23.71
C LYS A 46 7.91 9.97 -22.76
N THR A 47 8.16 9.48 -21.55
CA THR A 47 7.11 9.02 -20.63
C THR A 47 6.70 10.05 -19.58
N GLU A 48 7.62 10.87 -19.08
CA GLU A 48 7.40 11.68 -17.86
C GLU A 48 7.19 13.18 -18.16
N ASN A 49 7.70 13.67 -19.29
CA ASN A 49 7.38 15.01 -19.78
C ASN A 49 6.53 14.89 -21.03
N GLY A 50 5.30 15.41 -20.97
CA GLY A 50 4.41 15.59 -22.13
C GLY A 50 4.95 16.55 -23.21
N LEU A 51 6.25 16.54 -23.52
CA LEU A 51 6.71 16.87 -24.85
C LEU A 51 6.19 15.77 -25.76
N ALA A 52 4.99 15.98 -26.28
CA ALA A 52 4.62 15.43 -27.57
C ALA A 52 5.68 15.90 -28.58
N VAL A 53 6.77 15.15 -28.70
CA VAL A 53 7.55 15.09 -29.91
C VAL A 53 6.57 14.52 -30.92
N SER A 54 5.86 15.43 -31.58
CA SER A 54 4.95 15.13 -32.67
C SER A 54 5.73 14.29 -33.66
N THR A 55 5.50 12.97 -33.66
CA THR A 55 6.02 12.02 -34.64
C THR A 55 5.32 12.20 -35.99
N THR A 56 4.94 13.43 -36.33
CA THR A 56 4.69 13.84 -37.70
C THR A 56 6.04 14.11 -38.32
N ALA A 57 6.52 13.10 -39.03
CA ALA A 57 7.72 13.12 -39.84
C ALA A 57 7.97 14.49 -40.49
N SER A 58 8.99 15.19 -40.03
CA SER A 58 9.78 16.16 -40.79
C SER A 58 11.05 16.44 -40.01
N THR A 59 12.15 15.92 -40.57
CA THR A 59 13.56 16.14 -40.26
C THR A 59 14.00 15.64 -38.87
N ALA A 60 14.74 14.53 -38.78
CA ALA A 60 16.19 14.50 -38.98
C ALA A 60 16.91 15.45 -38.02
N ASP A 61 18.05 15.01 -37.49
CA ASP A 61 18.99 15.70 -36.60
C ASP A 61 19.57 17.02 -37.16
N GLY A 62 18.73 17.88 -37.72
CA GLY A 62 19.09 19.03 -38.53
C GLY A 62 18.27 20.23 -38.08
N LEU A 63 18.99 21.24 -37.61
CA LEU A 63 18.46 22.56 -37.30
C LEU A 63 17.56 23.08 -38.44
N PRO A 64 16.53 23.87 -38.14
CA PRO A 64 15.71 24.51 -39.15
C PRO A 64 16.57 25.28 -40.17
N SER A 65 16.26 25.15 -41.46
CA SER A 65 16.95 25.88 -42.51
C SER A 65 16.93 27.39 -42.20
N GLY A 66 18.09 28.03 -42.19
CA GLY A 66 18.23 29.46 -41.87
C GLY A 66 18.25 29.81 -40.37
N TYR A 67 18.38 28.82 -39.47
CA TYR A 67 18.54 29.06 -38.03
C TYR A 67 19.72 30.01 -37.74
N PHE A 68 20.91 29.70 -38.29
CA PHE A 68 22.10 30.52 -38.05
C PHE A 68 22.07 31.85 -38.82
N ASP A 69 21.42 31.90 -39.97
CA ASP A 69 21.30 33.13 -40.76
C ASP A 69 20.48 34.20 -40.03
N SER A 70 19.46 33.78 -39.27
CA SER A 70 18.61 34.68 -38.49
C SER A 70 18.99 34.79 -37.01
N LEU A 71 19.95 33.98 -36.52
CA LEU A 71 20.31 33.92 -35.11
C LEU A 71 20.86 35.27 -34.61
N ALA A 72 21.78 35.88 -35.37
CA ALA A 72 22.42 37.13 -34.99
C ALA A 72 21.39 38.28 -34.85
N ASP A 73 20.48 38.40 -35.82
CA ASP A 73 19.43 39.41 -35.80
C ASP A 73 18.44 39.17 -34.66
N ASN A 74 18.04 37.92 -34.42
CA ASN A 74 17.16 37.56 -33.30
C ASN A 74 17.80 37.87 -31.93
N ILE A 75 19.09 37.59 -31.76
CA ILE A 75 19.82 37.92 -30.53
C ILE A 75 19.88 39.43 -30.36
N MET A 76 20.23 40.17 -31.40
CA MET A 76 20.30 41.64 -31.34
C MET A 76 18.94 42.27 -31.02
N GLN A 77 17.87 41.77 -31.63
CA GLN A 77 16.50 42.24 -31.39
C GLN A 77 16.04 41.95 -29.96
N LYS A 78 16.41 40.78 -29.39
CA LYS A 78 16.15 40.45 -27.98
C LYS A 78 16.95 41.33 -27.01
N ILE A 79 18.22 41.62 -27.31
CA ILE A 79 19.05 42.51 -26.49
C ILE A 79 18.46 43.92 -26.49
N GLN A 80 18.05 44.44 -27.65
CA GLN A 80 17.43 45.76 -27.75
C GLN A 80 16.07 45.83 -27.03
N ALA A 81 15.26 44.77 -27.12
CA ALA A 81 14.01 44.67 -26.38
C ALA A 81 14.25 44.61 -24.85
N GLY A 82 15.24 43.84 -24.39
CA GLY A 82 15.57 43.69 -22.98
C GLY A 82 16.29 44.89 -22.35
N GLN A 83 16.96 45.73 -23.14
CA GLN A 83 17.64 46.95 -22.64
C GLN A 83 16.67 48.03 -22.13
N THR A 84 15.38 47.92 -22.46
CA THR A 84 14.37 48.92 -22.12
C THR A 84 13.62 48.56 -20.84
N GLU A 85 13.68 47.30 -20.39
CA GLU A 85 12.94 46.83 -19.23
C GLU A 85 13.81 46.81 -17.98
N THR A 86 13.25 47.26 -16.85
CA THR A 86 13.91 47.14 -15.56
C THR A 86 13.97 45.66 -15.13
N SER A 87 14.95 45.24 -14.33
CA SER A 87 15.10 43.84 -13.91
C SER A 87 13.84 43.26 -13.23
N LEU A 88 12.99 44.11 -12.66
CA LEU A 88 11.69 43.71 -12.09
C LEU A 88 10.64 43.39 -13.16
N GLU A 89 10.61 44.14 -14.25
CA GLU A 89 9.72 43.88 -15.39
C GLU A 89 10.16 42.62 -16.15
N GLU A 90 11.46 42.41 -16.30
CA GLU A 90 12.03 41.20 -16.88
C GLU A 90 11.63 39.95 -16.07
N ILE A 91 11.78 39.97 -14.74
CA ILE A 91 11.39 38.84 -13.86
C ILE A 91 9.88 38.59 -13.94
N LYS A 92 9.06 39.65 -14.04
CA LYS A 92 7.61 39.55 -14.19
C LYS A 92 7.21 38.89 -15.53
N ALA A 93 7.92 39.22 -16.61
CA ALA A 93 7.67 38.64 -17.93
C ALA A 93 8.16 37.19 -18.03
N LEU A 94 9.35 36.88 -17.51
CA LEU A 94 9.95 35.53 -17.56
C LEU A 94 9.31 34.56 -16.57
N SER A 95 8.94 35.05 -15.39
CA SER A 95 8.56 34.21 -14.25
C SER A 95 7.58 34.92 -13.31
N PRO A 96 6.29 35.00 -13.67
CA PRO A 96 5.29 35.69 -12.83
C PRO A 96 5.19 35.08 -11.41
N MET A 97 5.50 33.80 -11.26
CA MET A 97 5.59 33.11 -9.97
C MET A 97 6.73 33.65 -9.09
N LEU A 98 7.94 33.81 -9.64
CA LEU A 98 9.09 34.34 -8.90
C LEU A 98 8.90 35.83 -8.57
N TYR A 99 8.30 36.59 -9.49
CA TYR A 99 7.92 37.99 -9.22
C TYR A 99 6.99 38.09 -8.01
N ASN A 100 6.02 37.17 -7.88
CA ASN A 100 5.06 37.19 -6.79
C ASN A 100 5.65 36.81 -5.43
N ILE A 101 6.69 35.98 -5.40
CA ILE A 101 7.40 35.59 -4.16
C ILE A 101 8.17 36.79 -3.59
N GLN A 102 8.62 37.72 -4.45
CA GLN A 102 9.50 38.84 -4.11
C GLN A 102 10.80 38.38 -3.41
N ASN A 103 11.68 39.31 -3.08
CA ASN A 103 12.93 39.01 -2.37
C ASN A 103 12.71 38.92 -0.84
N LYS A 104 11.63 38.27 -0.41
CA LYS A 104 11.25 38.18 1.01
C LYS A 104 11.96 36.99 1.66
N ASN A 105 12.76 37.25 2.69
CA ASN A 105 13.40 36.19 3.48
C ASN A 105 12.32 35.33 4.17
N VAL A 106 12.26 34.05 3.82
CA VAL A 106 11.32 33.07 4.39
C VAL A 106 11.88 32.34 5.60
N PHE A 107 13.16 32.57 5.93
CA PHE A 107 13.86 31.90 7.03
C PHE A 107 13.95 32.76 8.30
N ASP A 108 13.12 33.79 8.43
CA ASP A 108 13.05 34.60 9.64
C ASP A 108 11.98 34.06 10.61
N VAL A 109 12.38 33.85 11.85
CA VAL A 109 11.44 33.49 12.92
C VAL A 109 10.72 34.76 13.44
N PRO A 110 9.43 34.67 13.78
CA PRO A 110 8.71 35.79 14.39
C PRO A 110 9.38 36.31 15.67
N VAL A 111 9.26 37.61 15.92
CA VAL A 111 9.76 38.23 17.15
C VAL A 111 9.14 37.52 18.36
N GLY A 112 9.99 36.99 19.25
CA GLY A 112 9.56 36.29 20.45
C GLY A 112 9.25 34.79 20.27
N TYR A 113 9.50 34.21 19.09
CA TYR A 113 9.34 32.77 18.83
C TYR A 113 9.95 31.90 19.95
N PHE A 114 11.22 32.14 20.28
CA PHE A 114 11.92 31.34 21.30
C PHE A 114 11.51 31.63 22.75
N ASN A 115 10.86 32.78 23.04
CA ASN A 115 10.44 33.13 24.40
C ASN A 115 9.28 32.25 24.88
N ASN A 116 8.36 31.92 23.98
CA ASN A 116 7.18 31.12 24.28
C ASN A 116 7.36 29.63 23.92
N THR A 117 8.36 29.29 23.09
CA THR A 117 8.57 27.90 22.64
C THR A 117 8.83 26.96 23.83
N ALA A 118 9.67 27.38 24.79
CA ALA A 118 9.97 26.55 25.95
C ALA A 118 8.74 26.29 26.83
N THR A 119 7.90 27.31 27.04
CA THR A 119 6.69 27.20 27.86
C THR A 119 5.61 26.37 27.14
N GLU A 120 5.44 26.55 25.83
CA GLU A 120 4.52 25.75 25.01
C GLU A 120 4.91 24.27 24.96
N ILE A 121 6.20 23.96 24.81
CA ILE A 121 6.69 22.58 24.85
C ILE A 121 6.43 21.96 26.22
N MET A 122 6.69 22.68 27.31
CA MET A 122 6.41 22.19 28.66
C MET A 122 4.91 22.00 28.93
N GLU A 123 4.05 22.84 28.35
CA GLU A 123 2.59 22.68 28.48
C GLU A 123 2.08 21.46 27.67
N LYS A 124 2.60 21.27 26.45
CA LYS A 124 2.23 20.14 25.58
C LYS A 124 2.84 18.80 26.03
N ALA A 125 3.99 18.81 26.68
CA ALA A 125 4.66 17.61 27.19
C ALA A 125 4.00 17.06 28.47
N ARG A 126 3.17 17.85 29.17
CA ARG A 126 2.38 17.34 30.30
C ARG A 126 1.28 16.41 29.76
N PRO A 127 1.17 15.16 30.24
CA PRO A 127 0.09 14.27 29.83
C PRO A 127 -1.25 14.87 30.29
N LYS A 128 -2.00 15.48 29.36
CA LYS A 128 -3.37 15.93 29.63
C LYS A 128 -4.22 14.68 29.87
N ALA A 129 -4.72 14.52 31.09
CA ALA A 129 -5.58 13.40 31.46
C ALA A 129 -6.77 13.31 30.49
N LYS A 130 -7.03 12.11 29.96
CA LYS A 130 -8.09 11.85 28.98
C LYS A 130 -9.45 12.09 29.62
N LEU A 131 -10.02 13.27 29.38
CA LEU A 131 -11.40 13.61 29.71
C LEU A 131 -12.31 12.85 28.74
N VAL A 132 -12.71 11.64 29.11
CA VAL A 132 -13.71 10.88 28.35
C VAL A 132 -15.10 11.35 28.78
N HIS A 133 -15.72 12.16 27.93
CA HIS A 133 -17.15 12.46 28.06
C HIS A 133 -17.95 11.20 27.68
N ILE A 134 -18.46 10.51 28.71
CA ILE A 134 -19.44 9.43 28.53
C ILE A 134 -20.73 10.06 27.98
N GLN A 135 -20.92 9.93 26.67
CA GLN A 135 -22.19 10.26 26.05
C GLN A 135 -23.21 9.20 26.49
N LYS A 136 -24.25 9.62 27.22
CA LYS A 136 -25.36 8.73 27.59
C LYS A 136 -26.00 8.21 26.32
N ARG A 137 -25.83 6.91 26.06
CA ARG A 137 -26.40 6.21 24.90
C ARG A 137 -27.92 6.36 24.96
N SER A 138 -28.46 7.22 24.10
CA SER A 138 -29.90 7.47 24.03
C SER A 138 -30.62 6.17 23.66
N SER A 139 -31.73 5.94 24.35
CA SER A 139 -32.42 4.65 24.51
C SER A 139 -33.13 4.13 23.26
N THR A 140 -32.38 3.81 22.20
CA THR A 140 -32.93 3.18 20.99
C THR A 140 -33.64 1.85 21.28
N PHE A 141 -33.32 1.20 22.40
CA PHE A 141 -34.02 0.00 22.88
C PHE A 141 -35.53 0.21 23.13
N PHE A 142 -35.97 1.39 23.58
CA PHE A 142 -37.41 1.63 23.77
C PHE A 142 -38.17 1.66 22.44
N LYS A 143 -37.53 2.12 21.35
CA LYS A 143 -38.15 2.14 20.02
C LYS A 143 -38.36 0.71 19.50
N TYR A 144 -37.40 -0.19 19.73
CA TYR A 144 -37.53 -1.60 19.38
C TYR A 144 -38.54 -2.34 20.26
N ALA A 145 -38.58 -2.05 21.57
CA ALA A 145 -39.57 -2.64 22.48
C ALA A 145 -41.01 -2.31 22.05
N VAL A 146 -41.27 -1.05 21.67
CA VAL A 146 -42.58 -0.62 21.17
C VAL A 146 -42.95 -1.32 19.86
N ALA A 147 -42.01 -1.46 18.92
CA ALA A 147 -42.24 -2.20 17.68
C ALA A 147 -42.55 -3.70 17.91
N ALA A 148 -41.85 -4.33 18.86
CA ALA A 148 -42.10 -5.72 19.24
C ALA A 148 -43.50 -5.92 19.85
N VAL A 149 -43.98 -4.97 20.66
CA VAL A 149 -45.34 -5.01 21.21
C VAL A 149 -46.39 -4.88 20.12
N PHE A 150 -46.21 -3.95 19.16
CA PHE A 150 -47.15 -3.79 18.06
C PHE A 150 -47.18 -5.01 17.13
N THR A 151 -46.02 -5.57 16.79
CA THR A 151 -45.94 -6.79 15.97
C THR A 151 -46.53 -7.99 16.70
N GLY A 152 -46.28 -8.15 18.00
CA GLY A 152 -46.90 -9.17 18.84
C GLY A 152 -48.43 -9.04 18.90
N ALA A 153 -48.95 -7.84 19.14
CA ALA A 153 -50.39 -7.58 19.17
C ALA A 153 -51.07 -7.88 17.82
N MET A 154 -50.40 -7.52 16.72
CA MET A 154 -50.90 -7.75 15.36
C MET A 154 -50.88 -9.24 15.01
N ALA A 155 -49.82 -9.96 15.36
CA ALA A 155 -49.74 -11.42 15.21
C ALA A 155 -50.81 -12.13 16.06
N MET A 156 -51.03 -11.70 17.30
CA MET A 156 -52.03 -12.29 18.20
C MET A 156 -53.46 -12.04 17.71
N ALA A 157 -53.73 -10.86 17.13
CA ALA A 157 -55.00 -10.54 16.50
C ALA A 157 -55.27 -11.43 15.27
N VAL A 158 -54.28 -11.62 14.40
CA VAL A 158 -54.37 -12.52 13.24
C VAL A 158 -54.56 -13.97 13.67
N PHE A 159 -53.81 -14.44 14.68
CA PHE A 159 -53.90 -15.80 15.20
C PHE A 159 -55.28 -16.12 15.79
N LYS A 160 -55.86 -15.18 16.57
CA LYS A 160 -57.20 -15.36 17.15
C LYS A 160 -58.31 -15.29 16.09
N PHE A 161 -58.08 -14.59 14.97
CA PHE A 161 -59.04 -14.46 13.87
C PHE A 161 -58.92 -15.58 12.82
N THR A 162 -57.72 -16.14 12.64
CA THR A 162 -57.40 -17.24 11.71
C THR A 162 -57.38 -18.61 12.41
N GLY A 163 -57.65 -18.65 13.72
CA GLY A 163 -57.58 -19.83 14.59
C GLY A 163 -58.67 -20.88 14.38
N ASN A 164 -59.17 -21.07 13.15
CA ASN A 164 -59.92 -22.26 12.78
C ASN A 164 -59.56 -22.71 11.36
N SER A 165 -58.40 -23.37 11.21
CA SER A 165 -58.17 -24.49 10.27
C SER A 165 -56.70 -24.95 10.27
N ASN A 166 -56.54 -26.28 10.29
CA ASN A 166 -55.39 -27.07 9.84
C ASN A 166 -54.07 -26.97 10.64
N LYS A 167 -53.81 -28.03 11.42
CA LYS A 167 -52.48 -28.36 11.94
C LYS A 167 -51.60 -28.71 10.74
N ASN A 168 -50.83 -27.75 10.23
CA ASN A 168 -49.81 -28.03 9.23
C ASN A 168 -48.78 -28.99 9.83
N LEU A 169 -48.73 -30.21 9.31
CA LEU A 169 -47.71 -31.19 9.67
C LEU A 169 -46.36 -30.65 9.16
N LEU A 170 -45.43 -30.43 10.08
CA LEU A 170 -44.05 -30.14 9.71
C LEU A 170 -43.47 -31.34 8.96
N PRO A 171 -42.69 -31.12 7.89
CA PRO A 171 -41.98 -32.19 7.19
C PRO A 171 -41.10 -33.00 8.15
N GLU A 172 -41.01 -34.31 7.92
CA GLU A 172 -40.38 -35.26 8.85
C GLU A 172 -38.92 -34.91 9.19
N TYR A 173 -38.16 -34.38 8.22
CA TYR A 173 -36.77 -33.93 8.41
C TYR A 173 -36.64 -32.73 9.38
N VAL A 174 -37.67 -31.89 9.49
CA VAL A 174 -37.68 -30.77 10.45
C VAL A 174 -37.91 -31.32 11.86
N LYS A 175 -38.74 -32.37 11.98
CA LYS A 175 -39.05 -33.00 13.27
C LYS A 175 -37.88 -33.83 13.81
N THR A 176 -37.09 -34.43 12.93
CA THR A 176 -35.86 -35.12 13.33
C THR A 176 -34.76 -34.12 13.72
N GLY A 177 -34.57 -33.05 12.94
CA GLY A 177 -33.59 -32.00 13.26
C GLY A 177 -33.85 -31.28 14.59
N MET A 178 -35.12 -31.15 15.01
CA MET A 178 -35.48 -30.60 16.33
C MET A 178 -35.10 -31.48 17.53
N GLN A 179 -34.75 -32.76 17.32
CA GLN A 179 -34.36 -33.68 18.39
C GLN A 179 -32.84 -33.72 18.63
N ILE A 180 -32.06 -33.06 17.77
CA ILE A 180 -30.60 -32.99 17.87
C ILE A 180 -30.24 -31.85 18.83
N ASN A 181 -29.82 -32.21 20.05
CA ASN A 181 -29.34 -31.24 21.04
C ASN A 181 -27.85 -30.95 20.92
N ASP A 182 -27.08 -31.90 20.39
CA ASP A 182 -25.63 -31.82 20.24
C ASP A 182 -25.24 -32.24 18.81
N VAL A 183 -25.05 -31.23 17.98
CA VAL A 183 -24.72 -31.41 16.55
C VAL A 183 -23.31 -31.98 16.41
N ASP A 184 -22.38 -31.56 17.27
CA ASP A 184 -20.97 -31.97 17.21
C ASP A 184 -20.80 -33.46 17.56
N GLY A 185 -21.58 -33.94 18.54
CA GLY A 185 -21.64 -35.35 18.92
C GLY A 185 -22.28 -36.28 17.87
N GLU A 186 -23.12 -35.75 16.99
CA GLU A 186 -23.69 -36.52 15.86
C GLU A 186 -22.78 -36.49 14.63
N LEU A 187 -22.15 -35.35 14.35
CA LEU A 187 -21.17 -35.20 13.27
C LEU A 187 -19.96 -36.11 13.47
N SER A 188 -19.49 -36.28 14.71
CA SER A 188 -18.36 -37.18 15.05
C SER A 188 -18.64 -38.67 14.86
N LYS A 189 -19.90 -39.08 14.63
CA LYS A 189 -20.26 -40.47 14.29
C LYS A 189 -20.19 -40.75 12.79
N ILE A 190 -20.09 -39.71 11.97
CA ILE A 190 -19.93 -39.84 10.53
C ILE A 190 -18.47 -40.24 10.30
N SER A 191 -18.26 -41.35 9.58
CA SER A 191 -16.90 -41.81 9.28
C SER A 191 -16.27 -40.99 8.16
N ASP A 192 -14.95 -40.89 8.16
CA ASP A 192 -14.21 -40.17 7.11
C ASP A 192 -14.49 -40.77 5.71
N ALA A 193 -14.68 -42.09 5.64
CA ALA A 193 -15.07 -42.79 4.42
C ALA A 193 -16.46 -42.37 3.90
N ASP A 194 -17.43 -42.13 4.80
CA ASP A 194 -18.76 -41.65 4.43
C ASP A 194 -18.72 -40.20 3.93
N ILE A 195 -17.84 -39.36 4.51
CA ILE A 195 -17.60 -37.98 4.08
C ILE A 195 -16.99 -37.97 2.67
N VAL A 196 -15.96 -38.79 2.44
CA VAL A 196 -15.31 -38.94 1.12
C VAL A 196 -16.33 -39.37 0.07
N LYS A 197 -17.14 -40.40 0.38
CA LYS A 197 -18.19 -40.89 -0.53
C LYS A 197 -19.21 -39.81 -0.91
N TYR A 198 -19.65 -39.00 0.06
CA TYR A 198 -20.57 -37.89 -0.21
C TYR A 198 -19.93 -36.79 -1.08
N LEU A 199 -18.66 -36.47 -0.85
CA LEU A 199 -17.93 -35.47 -1.64
C LEU A 199 -17.72 -35.94 -3.09
N GLU A 200 -17.46 -37.23 -3.31
CA GLU A 200 -17.38 -37.82 -4.65
C GLU A 200 -18.74 -37.79 -5.37
N GLU A 201 -19.82 -38.16 -4.67
CA GLU A 201 -21.18 -38.18 -5.24
C GLU A 201 -21.68 -36.77 -5.61
N THR A 202 -21.24 -35.75 -4.87
CA THR A 202 -21.53 -34.33 -5.15
C THR A 202 -20.64 -33.71 -6.22
N GLY A 203 -19.69 -34.47 -6.79
CA GLY A 203 -18.82 -34.03 -7.89
C GLY A 203 -17.68 -33.11 -7.45
N THR A 204 -17.32 -33.12 -6.17
CA THR A 204 -16.20 -32.34 -5.63
C THR A 204 -14.90 -33.15 -5.79
N ASP A 205 -13.82 -32.51 -6.25
CA ASP A 205 -12.50 -33.16 -6.33
C ASP A 205 -11.93 -33.36 -4.92
N VAL A 206 -12.20 -34.52 -4.35
CA VAL A 206 -11.82 -34.92 -3.00
C VAL A 206 -10.31 -34.83 -2.79
N LYS A 207 -9.52 -35.13 -3.84
CA LYS A 207 -8.05 -35.11 -3.75
C LYS A 207 -7.54 -33.69 -3.53
N ALA A 208 -8.12 -32.71 -4.25
CA ALA A 208 -7.75 -31.30 -4.06
C ALA A 208 -8.14 -30.78 -2.67
N ALA A 209 -9.31 -31.19 -2.15
CA ALA A 209 -9.79 -30.78 -0.84
C ALA A 209 -8.95 -31.37 0.32
N ILE A 210 -8.55 -32.64 0.22
CA ILE A 210 -7.67 -33.29 1.22
C ILE A 210 -6.29 -32.64 1.21
N VAL A 211 -5.71 -32.40 0.03
CA VAL A 211 -4.41 -31.75 -0.09
C VAL A 211 -4.43 -30.37 0.57
N ALA A 212 -5.45 -29.54 0.33
CA ALA A 212 -5.56 -28.21 0.93
C ALA A 212 -5.60 -28.22 2.47
N ASN A 213 -6.26 -29.20 3.09
CA ASN A 213 -6.32 -29.33 4.55
C ASN A 213 -5.04 -29.96 5.14
N SER A 214 -4.29 -30.73 4.37
CA SER A 214 -3.03 -31.37 4.82
C SER A 214 -1.82 -30.43 4.88
N ILE A 215 -1.92 -29.22 4.29
CA ILE A 215 -0.83 -28.23 4.22
C ILE A 215 -0.35 -27.77 5.60
N ASP A 216 -1.18 -27.86 6.64
CA ASP A 216 -0.86 -27.35 7.98
C ASP A 216 0.17 -28.21 8.75
N ASN A 217 0.39 -29.47 8.34
CA ASN A 217 1.25 -30.40 9.08
C ASN A 217 2.63 -30.63 8.44
N ASN A 218 2.85 -30.25 7.18
CA ASN A 218 4.11 -30.45 6.48
C ASN A 218 4.79 -29.12 6.16
N GLU A 219 5.99 -28.92 6.72
CA GLU A 219 6.83 -27.74 6.49
C GLU A 219 7.11 -27.60 4.98
N LEU A 220 6.66 -26.49 4.39
CA LEU A 220 6.84 -26.20 2.97
C LEU A 220 8.35 -26.16 2.64
N PRO A 221 8.78 -26.63 1.45
CA PRO A 221 10.16 -26.46 1.00
C PRO A 221 10.58 -24.98 1.09
N SER A 222 11.83 -24.73 1.44
CA SER A 222 12.32 -23.36 1.55
C SER A 222 12.46 -22.71 0.17
N GLN A 223 12.51 -21.36 0.12
CA GLN A 223 12.66 -20.64 -1.14
C GLN A 223 13.91 -21.06 -1.92
N ASP A 224 15.00 -21.35 -1.21
CA ASP A 224 16.25 -21.79 -1.83
C ASP A 224 16.12 -23.19 -2.43
N ASP A 225 15.31 -24.08 -1.85
CA ASP A 225 15.11 -25.43 -2.38
C ASP A 225 14.42 -25.41 -3.75
N TYR A 226 13.48 -24.48 -3.98
CA TYR A 226 12.85 -24.29 -5.30
C TYR A 226 13.81 -23.75 -6.35
N LEU A 227 14.85 -23.03 -5.93
CA LEU A 227 15.85 -22.45 -6.83
C LEU A 227 16.96 -23.45 -7.18
N GLN A 228 17.27 -24.38 -6.26
CA GLN A 228 18.37 -25.34 -6.41
C GLN A 228 17.91 -26.72 -6.90
N ASP A 229 16.65 -27.12 -6.65
CA ASP A 229 16.09 -28.40 -7.07
C ASP A 229 14.78 -28.18 -7.84
N GLU A 230 14.84 -28.35 -9.17
CA GLU A 230 13.70 -28.24 -10.07
C GLU A 230 12.57 -29.25 -9.74
N LYS A 231 12.89 -30.32 -8.98
CA LYS A 231 11.92 -31.33 -8.54
C LYS A 231 11.53 -31.18 -7.07
N ALA A 232 11.89 -30.09 -6.40
CA ALA A 232 11.54 -29.84 -5.00
C ALA A 232 10.03 -29.92 -4.77
N LEU A 233 9.24 -29.31 -5.67
CA LEU A 233 7.77 -29.33 -5.60
C LEU A 233 7.22 -30.74 -5.81
N ASP A 234 7.71 -31.47 -6.83
CA ASP A 234 7.25 -32.83 -7.12
C ASP A 234 7.59 -33.79 -5.96
N LYS A 235 8.76 -33.64 -5.34
CA LYS A 235 9.17 -34.44 -4.19
C LYS A 235 8.32 -34.14 -2.95
N TYR A 236 7.92 -32.88 -2.76
CA TYR A 236 6.99 -32.48 -1.69
C TYR A 236 5.58 -33.03 -1.93
N LEU A 237 5.06 -32.89 -3.14
CA LEU A 237 3.74 -33.42 -3.49
C LEU A 237 3.68 -34.95 -3.37
N ASN A 238 4.78 -35.65 -3.69
CA ASN A 238 4.87 -37.09 -3.52
C ASN A 238 5.11 -37.53 -2.06
N SER A 239 5.65 -36.67 -1.20
CA SER A 239 5.82 -36.99 0.23
C SER A 239 4.52 -36.85 1.02
N ILE A 240 3.57 -36.04 0.52
CA ILE A 240 2.19 -36.03 0.97
C ILE A 240 1.53 -37.27 0.34
N ASN A 241 1.70 -38.44 0.96
CA ASN A 241 1.14 -39.68 0.46
C ASN A 241 -0.40 -39.65 0.61
N ILE A 242 -1.10 -39.23 -0.46
CA ILE A 242 -2.56 -39.05 -0.47
C ILE A 242 -3.27 -40.39 -0.20
N ASP A 243 -2.67 -41.52 -0.57
CA ASP A 243 -3.27 -42.84 -0.41
C ASP A 243 -3.40 -43.27 1.06
N ASP A 244 -2.50 -42.83 1.95
CA ASP A 244 -2.57 -43.13 3.40
C ASP A 244 -3.67 -42.32 4.13
N LEU A 245 -4.17 -41.23 3.52
CA LEU A 245 -5.27 -40.41 4.05
C LEU A 245 -6.65 -40.91 3.61
N THR A 246 -6.69 -41.94 2.76
CA THR A 246 -7.93 -42.52 2.22
C THR A 246 -8.32 -43.88 2.83
N ASN A 247 -7.56 -44.37 3.82
CA ASN A 247 -7.81 -45.63 4.55
C ASN A 247 -8.37 -45.40 5.96
#